data_AF-A0A175RH11-F1
#
_entry.id   AF-A0A175RH11-F1
#
_cell.length_a   1.000
_cell.length_b   1.000
_cell.length_c   1.000
_cell.angle_alpha   90.00
_cell.angle_beta   90.00
_cell.angle_gamma   90.00
#
_symmetry.space_group_name_H-M   'P 1'
#
loop_
_entity.id
_entity.type
_entity.pdbx_description
1 polymer ?
#
loop_
_entity_poly.entity_id
_entity_poly.type
_entity_poly.pdbx_seq_one_letter_code
_entity_poly.pdbx_strand_id
1 'polypeptide(L)'
;SDPQRPSDHVDSAPAPRERNGAGGADVAQPRLGLVGYLRFFWRQLTSMRTALFLLMLLALAAIPGSLVPQRTADPNGVVQYKSDHPALYPVLDKLQVFDTYTSVWFSAIYLLLFVSLIGCIVPRTKHHWQALRTRPPKTPVRLGRLAGFQSVPVDATSVGTAANGADVATGLPTVDHAVTRAMAILKRSGYRVERFGDSVTAHRVTPRD
;
A
#
# COMPACT_ATOMS: atom_id res chain seq x y z
N SER A 1 -32.37 -19.11 29.80
CA SER A 1 -31.42 -19.69 28.83
C SER A 1 -32.02 -19.48 27.46
N ASP A 2 -31.40 -18.63 26.66
CA ASP A 2 -31.97 -18.10 25.41
C ASP A 2 -31.77 -19.11 24.25
N PRO A 3 -32.85 -19.61 23.59
CA PRO A 3 -32.78 -20.77 22.69
C PRO A 3 -32.23 -20.50 21.27
N GLN A 4 -31.80 -19.27 20.94
CA GLN A 4 -31.28 -18.94 19.60
C GLN A 4 -29.74 -18.88 19.49
N ARG A 5 -28.99 -19.34 20.51
CA ARG A 5 -27.52 -19.28 20.48
C ARG A 5 -26.92 -20.43 19.65
N PRO A 6 -26.11 -20.16 18.60
CA PRO A 6 -25.47 -21.20 17.78
C PRO A 6 -24.53 -22.09 18.61
N SER A 7 -24.51 -23.40 18.34
CA SER A 7 -23.76 -24.41 19.08
C SER A 7 -22.23 -24.29 19.01
N ASP A 8 -21.71 -23.48 18.08
CA ASP A 8 -20.28 -23.26 17.84
C ASP A 8 -19.72 -22.01 18.51
N HIS A 9 -20.49 -21.37 19.40
CA HIS A 9 -19.98 -20.22 20.13
C HIS A 9 -18.93 -20.67 21.16
N VAL A 10 -17.74 -20.11 21.06
CA VAL A 10 -16.70 -20.25 22.10
C VAL A 10 -16.94 -19.13 23.10
N ASP A 11 -17.51 -19.46 24.26
CA ASP A 11 -17.50 -18.55 25.41
C ASP A 11 -16.02 -18.24 25.72
N SER A 12 -15.58 -17.03 25.37
CA SER A 12 -14.29 -16.54 25.84
C SER A 12 -14.38 -16.49 27.36
N ALA A 13 -13.69 -17.41 28.04
CA ALA A 13 -13.73 -17.51 29.50
C ALA A 13 -13.49 -16.10 30.08
N PRO A 14 -14.33 -15.63 31.01
CA PRO A 14 -14.11 -14.35 31.63
C PRO A 14 -12.72 -14.39 32.27
N ALA A 15 -11.84 -13.49 31.83
CA ALA A 15 -10.51 -13.35 32.39
C ALA A 15 -10.61 -13.32 33.93
N PRO A 16 -9.65 -13.93 34.66
CA PRO A 16 -9.70 -13.96 36.11
C PRO A 16 -9.86 -12.51 36.60
N ARG A 17 -11.02 -12.21 37.19
CA ARG A 17 -11.26 -10.91 37.81
C ARG A 17 -10.38 -10.87 39.04
N GLU A 18 -9.18 -10.32 38.92
CA GLU A 18 -8.46 -9.79 40.07
C GLU A 18 -9.39 -8.76 40.71
N ARG A 19 -9.98 -9.18 41.83
CA ARG A 19 -10.80 -8.36 42.69
C ARG A 19 -9.88 -7.35 43.36
N ASN A 20 -9.67 -6.20 42.75
CA ASN A 20 -9.18 -5.00 43.41
C ASN A 20 -9.66 -3.74 42.68
N GLY A 21 -10.41 -2.90 43.41
CA GLY A 21 -10.56 -1.48 43.11
C GLY A 21 -11.76 -1.10 42.25
N ALA A 22 -12.75 -0.49 42.88
CA ALA A 22 -13.80 0.29 42.24
C ALA A 22 -13.21 1.49 41.46
N GLY A 23 -13.76 1.79 40.28
CA GLY A 23 -13.43 2.97 39.49
C GLY A 23 -13.77 2.73 38.03
N GLY A 24 -14.43 3.68 37.37
CA GLY A 24 -15.01 3.54 36.04
C GLY A 24 -14.04 3.03 34.99
N ALA A 25 -14.59 2.54 33.87
CA ALA A 25 -13.85 2.20 32.66
C ALA A 25 -13.06 3.44 32.18
N ASP A 26 -11.87 3.61 32.75
CA ASP A 26 -10.94 4.66 32.42
C ASP A 26 -10.46 4.34 31.01
N VAL A 27 -10.76 5.23 30.07
CA VAL A 27 -10.32 5.08 28.69
C VAL A 27 -8.81 5.05 28.75
N ALA A 28 -8.22 3.86 28.62
CA ALA A 28 -6.77 3.64 28.63
C ALA A 28 -6.17 4.20 27.34
N GLN A 29 -6.19 5.52 27.18
CA GLN A 29 -5.50 6.20 26.10
C GLN A 29 -4.00 6.17 26.44
N PRO A 30 -3.15 5.66 25.53
CA PRO A 30 -1.72 5.74 25.72
C PRO A 30 -1.33 7.22 25.86
N ARG A 31 -0.72 7.59 26.99
CA ARG A 31 -0.12 8.91 27.14
C ARG A 31 1.03 9.02 26.14
N LEU A 32 0.79 9.69 25.02
CA LEU A 32 1.79 9.92 24.00
C LEU A 32 2.81 10.92 24.56
N GLY A 33 4.05 10.47 24.77
CA GLY A 33 5.17 11.38 24.97
C GLY A 33 5.45 12.19 23.69
N LEU A 34 6.40 13.13 23.73
CA LEU A 34 6.76 13.99 22.60
C LEU A 34 7.06 13.20 21.31
N VAL A 35 7.77 12.07 21.43
CA VAL A 35 8.04 11.14 20.30
C VAL A 35 6.77 10.50 19.76
N GLY A 36 5.81 10.21 20.65
CA GLY A 36 4.48 9.70 20.29
C GLY A 36 3.70 10.70 19.43
N TYR A 37 3.69 11.97 19.82
CA TYR A 37 3.08 13.05 19.04
C TYR A 37 3.76 13.24 17.68
N LEU A 38 5.10 13.23 17.64
CA LEU A 38 5.82 13.38 16.37
C LEU A 38 5.52 12.23 15.40
N ARG A 39 5.50 10.99 15.90
CA ARG A 39 5.12 9.80 15.10
C ARG A 39 3.66 9.83 14.66
N PHE A 40 2.77 10.31 15.53
CA PHE A 40 1.36 10.48 15.20
C PHE A 40 1.17 11.52 14.10
N PHE A 41 1.79 12.70 14.25
CA PHE A 41 1.76 13.76 13.26
C PHE A 41 2.36 13.29 11.92
N TRP A 42 3.47 12.56 11.96
CA TRP A 42 4.07 11.95 10.77
C TRP A 42 3.11 10.99 10.08
N ARG A 43 2.46 10.09 10.81
CA ARG A 43 1.44 9.18 10.25
C ARG A 43 0.22 9.93 9.70
N GLN A 44 -0.15 11.03 10.33
CA GLN A 44 -1.24 11.86 9.84
C GLN A 44 -0.85 12.51 8.51
N LEU A 45 0.35 13.08 8.42
CA LEU A 45 0.86 13.77 7.23
C LEU A 45 1.05 12.83 6.02
N THR A 46 1.39 11.56 6.25
CA THR A 46 1.56 10.55 5.18
C THR A 46 0.27 9.86 4.73
N SER A 47 -0.89 10.25 5.25
CA SER A 47 -2.18 9.69 4.86
C SER A 47 -2.63 10.18 3.47
N MET A 48 -3.21 9.31 2.64
CA MET A 48 -3.79 9.73 1.34
C MET A 48 -4.88 10.80 1.53
N ARG A 49 -5.61 10.73 2.65
CA ARG A 49 -6.68 11.69 2.97
C ARG A 49 -6.12 13.10 3.16
N THR A 50 -5.00 13.26 3.86
CA THR A 50 -4.41 14.57 4.10
C THR A 50 -3.87 15.19 2.82
N ALA A 51 -3.34 14.39 1.90
CA ALA A 51 -2.93 14.87 0.59
C ALA A 51 -4.10 15.50 -0.20
N LEU A 52 -5.28 14.86 -0.22
CA LEU A 52 -6.47 15.41 -0.88
C LEU A 52 -6.92 16.73 -0.24
N PHE A 53 -6.89 16.85 1.08
CA PHE A 53 -7.20 18.10 1.77
C PHE A 53 -6.17 19.19 1.47
N LEU A 54 -4.88 18.86 1.41
CA LEU A 54 -3.84 19.82 1.05
C LEU A 54 -3.96 20.29 -0.40
N LEU A 55 -4.36 19.40 -1.32
CA LEU A 55 -4.65 19.77 -2.71
C LEU A 55 -5.83 20.74 -2.79
N MET A 56 -6.91 20.46 -2.06
CA MET A 56 -8.06 21.37 -1.94
C MET A 56 -7.65 22.72 -1.36
N LEU A 57 -6.88 22.71 -0.27
CA LEU A 57 -6.41 23.92 0.39
C LEU A 57 -5.51 24.76 -0.53
N LEU A 58 -4.62 24.11 -1.28
CA LEU A 58 -3.77 24.77 -2.27
C LEU A 58 -4.60 25.40 -3.39
N ALA A 59 -5.66 24.73 -3.86
CA ALA A 59 -6.56 25.28 -4.86
C ALA A 59 -7.28 26.53 -4.36
N LEU A 60 -7.80 26.50 -3.13
CA LEU A 60 -8.42 27.67 -2.50
C LEU A 60 -7.40 28.81 -2.27
N ALA A 61 -6.18 28.46 -1.88
CA ALA A 61 -5.09 29.41 -1.69
C ALA A 61 -4.69 30.14 -2.98
N ALA A 62 -4.90 29.54 -4.15
CA ALA A 62 -4.60 30.17 -5.44
C ALA A 62 -5.64 31.21 -5.87
N ILE A 63 -6.88 31.16 -5.33
CA ILE A 63 -7.97 32.06 -5.74
C ILE A 63 -7.62 33.54 -5.52
N PRO A 64 -7.16 33.97 -4.33
CA PRO A 64 -6.81 35.38 -4.10
C PRO A 64 -5.73 35.90 -5.06
N GLY A 65 -4.73 35.07 -5.36
CA GLY A 65 -3.64 35.41 -6.28
C GLY A 65 -4.10 35.66 -7.72
N SER A 66 -5.28 35.18 -8.10
CA SER A 66 -5.89 35.41 -9.42
C SER A 66 -6.86 36.59 -9.47
N LEU A 67 -7.36 37.06 -8.31
CA LEU A 67 -8.36 38.13 -8.22
C LEU A 67 -7.75 39.51 -7.97
N VAL A 68 -6.62 39.56 -7.28
CA VAL A 68 -5.96 40.80 -6.86
C VAL A 68 -4.71 41.04 -7.71
N PRO A 69 -4.39 42.28 -8.14
CA PRO A 69 -3.16 42.58 -8.88
C PRO A 69 -1.94 42.01 -8.15
N GLN A 70 -1.07 41.31 -8.87
CA GLN A 70 0.14 40.72 -8.28
C GLN A 70 1.33 41.65 -8.50
N ARG A 71 2.14 41.93 -7.47
CA ARG A 71 3.26 42.90 -7.58
C ARG A 71 4.25 42.57 -8.68
N THR A 72 4.49 41.28 -8.95
CA THR A 72 5.42 40.85 -10.02
C THR A 72 4.82 40.99 -11.42
N ALA A 73 3.50 40.90 -11.57
CA ALA A 73 2.83 40.92 -12.86
C ALA A 73 2.29 42.30 -13.25
N ASP A 74 1.75 43.04 -12.29
CA ASP A 74 1.20 44.38 -12.47
C ASP A 74 1.52 45.28 -11.24
N PRO A 75 2.73 45.87 -11.20
CA PRO A 75 3.13 46.78 -10.13
C PRO A 75 2.23 48.02 -10.04
N ASN A 76 1.77 48.54 -11.18
CA ASN A 76 0.98 49.77 -11.25
C ASN A 76 -0.44 49.54 -10.71
N GLY A 77 -1.06 48.40 -11.02
CA GLY A 77 -2.35 48.01 -10.47
C GLY A 77 -2.35 47.88 -8.95
N VAL A 78 -1.25 47.42 -8.35
CA VAL A 78 -1.11 47.37 -6.87
C VAL A 78 -1.06 48.78 -6.26
N VAL A 79 -0.32 49.70 -6.89
CA VAL A 79 -0.25 51.11 -6.44
C VAL A 79 -1.61 51.80 -6.58
N GLN A 80 -2.34 51.52 -7.66
CA GLN A 80 -3.68 52.03 -7.87
C GLN A 80 -4.66 51.45 -6.83
N TYR A 81 -4.66 50.13 -6.60
CA TYR A 81 -5.47 49.49 -5.56
C TYR A 81 -5.22 50.07 -4.16
N LYS A 82 -3.95 50.37 -3.84
CA LYS A 82 -3.59 51.03 -2.58
C LYS A 82 -4.22 52.41 -2.43
N SER A 83 -4.33 53.14 -3.53
CA SER A 83 -4.89 54.50 -3.57
C SER A 83 -6.42 54.45 -3.49
N ASP A 84 -7.05 53.49 -4.18
CA ASP A 84 -8.49 53.31 -4.23
C ASP A 84 -9.06 52.68 -2.94
N HIS A 85 -8.26 51.85 -2.25
CA HIS A 85 -8.67 51.12 -1.05
C HIS A 85 -7.67 51.25 0.12
N PRO A 86 -7.45 52.46 0.66
CA PRO A 86 -6.40 52.72 1.66
C PRO A 86 -6.60 52.00 3.00
N ALA A 87 -7.85 51.69 3.37
CA ALA A 87 -8.17 50.96 4.61
C ALA A 87 -7.98 49.44 4.46
N LEU A 88 -8.28 48.86 3.29
CA LEU A 88 -8.21 47.41 3.06
C LEU A 88 -6.79 46.96 2.67
N TYR A 89 -6.09 47.76 1.88
CA TYR A 89 -4.72 47.48 1.42
C TYR A 89 -3.78 46.95 2.51
N PRO A 90 -3.59 47.62 3.67
CA PRO A 90 -2.64 47.15 4.68
C PRO A 90 -3.01 45.79 5.29
N VAL A 91 -4.29 45.39 5.27
CA VAL A 91 -4.72 44.07 5.74
C VAL A 91 -4.34 42.99 4.72
N LEU A 92 -4.67 43.22 3.45
CA LEU A 92 -4.33 42.32 2.34
C LEU A 92 -2.80 42.18 2.16
N ASP A 93 -2.06 43.26 2.36
CA ASP A 93 -0.59 43.29 2.28
C ASP A 93 0.06 42.49 3.42
N LYS A 94 -0.47 42.60 4.66
CA LYS A 94 -0.03 41.76 5.79
C LYS A 94 -0.32 40.28 5.59
N LEU A 95 -1.43 39.97 4.92
CA LEU A 95 -1.77 38.60 4.51
C LEU A 95 -0.98 38.14 3.27
N GLN A 96 -0.13 38.98 2.70
CA GLN A 96 0.67 38.71 1.49
C GLN A 96 -0.16 38.33 0.27
N VAL A 97 -1.37 38.89 0.10
CA VAL A 97 -2.27 38.55 -1.02
C VAL A 97 -1.75 39.09 -2.35
N PHE A 98 -1.09 40.25 -2.34
CA PHE A 98 -0.44 40.83 -3.53
C PHE A 98 0.84 40.09 -3.97
N ASP A 99 1.33 39.19 -3.11
CA ASP A 99 2.54 38.37 -3.28
C ASP A 99 2.22 36.88 -2.99
N THR A 100 1.03 36.42 -3.43
CA THR A 100 0.47 35.12 -2.98
C THR A 100 1.44 33.97 -3.26
N TYR A 101 2.05 33.93 -4.44
CA TYR A 101 2.92 32.82 -4.87
C TYR A 101 4.30 32.80 -4.18
N THR A 102 4.75 33.92 -3.62
CA THR A 102 6.01 34.03 -2.87
C THR A 102 5.78 34.12 -1.35
N SER A 103 4.52 34.10 -0.93
CA SER A 103 4.14 34.20 0.48
C SER A 103 4.60 33.00 1.31
N VAL A 104 4.83 33.25 2.60
CA VAL A 104 5.28 32.21 3.54
C VAL A 104 4.19 31.16 3.73
N TRP A 105 2.92 31.58 3.80
CA TRP A 105 1.80 30.68 4.04
C TRP A 105 1.48 29.80 2.82
N PHE A 106 1.57 30.32 1.60
CA PHE A 106 1.42 29.51 0.39
C PHE A 106 2.55 28.48 0.26
N SER A 107 3.78 28.93 0.49
CA SER A 107 4.97 28.05 0.48
C SER A 107 4.86 26.94 1.53
N ALA A 108 4.34 27.24 2.73
CA ALA A 108 4.10 26.25 3.76
C ALA A 108 3.12 25.15 3.29
N ILE A 109 2.00 25.52 2.66
CA ILE A 109 1.02 24.57 2.12
C ILE A 109 1.66 23.70 1.02
N TYR A 110 2.40 24.31 0.09
CA TYR A 110 3.11 23.61 -0.98
C TYR A 110 4.10 22.58 -0.42
N LEU A 111 4.92 22.98 0.56
CA LEU A 111 5.89 22.08 1.19
C LEU A 111 5.20 20.96 1.97
N LEU A 112 4.14 21.25 2.73
CA LEU A 112 3.32 20.25 3.41
C LEU A 112 2.76 19.21 2.42
N LEU A 113 2.25 19.67 1.29
CA LEU A 113 1.74 18.82 0.22
C LEU A 113 2.84 17.94 -0.37
N PHE A 114 4.01 18.51 -0.63
CA PHE A 114 5.15 17.78 -1.19
C PHE A 114 5.65 16.69 -0.23
N VAL A 115 5.79 17.03 1.06
CA VAL A 115 6.15 16.07 2.11
C VAL A 115 5.09 14.98 2.24
N SER A 116 3.80 15.33 2.17
CA SER A 116 2.70 14.36 2.21
C SER A 116 2.74 13.39 1.02
N LEU A 117 3.00 13.91 -0.18
CA LEU A 117 3.14 13.12 -1.40
C LEU A 117 4.30 12.14 -1.32
N ILE A 118 5.48 12.61 -0.90
CA ILE A 118 6.64 11.73 -0.68
C ILE A 118 6.32 10.67 0.37
N GLY A 119 5.68 11.10 1.46
CA GLY A 119 5.29 10.24 2.56
C GLY A 119 4.35 9.11 2.16
N CYS A 120 3.43 9.35 1.23
CA CYS A 120 2.48 8.33 0.76
C CYS A 120 3.03 7.48 -0.40
N ILE A 121 3.87 8.04 -1.28
CA ILE A 121 4.40 7.31 -2.43
C ILE A 121 5.46 6.28 -2.04
N VAL A 122 6.34 6.59 -1.08
CA VAL A 122 7.42 5.69 -0.65
C VAL A 122 6.91 4.33 -0.15
N PRO A 123 5.99 4.25 0.84
CA PRO A 123 5.51 2.96 1.34
C PRO A 123 4.70 2.19 0.28
N ARG A 124 3.95 2.91 -0.55
CA ARG A 124 3.16 2.33 -1.63
C ARG A 124 4.06 1.69 -2.68
N THR A 125 5.06 2.43 -3.16
CA THR A 125 6.04 1.93 -4.13
C THR A 125 6.82 0.75 -3.56
N LYS A 126 7.20 0.79 -2.28
CA LYS A 126 7.84 -0.35 -1.62
C LYS A 126 6.97 -1.60 -1.62
N HIS A 127 5.68 -1.48 -1.32
CA HIS A 127 4.76 -2.62 -1.30
C HIS A 127 4.57 -3.21 -2.70
N HIS A 128 4.37 -2.37 -3.71
CA HIS A 128 4.27 -2.82 -5.11
C HIS A 128 5.57 -3.45 -5.60
N TRP A 129 6.72 -2.86 -5.25
CA TRP A 129 8.03 -3.42 -5.56
C TRP A 129 8.23 -4.80 -4.93
N GLN A 130 7.81 -4.96 -3.67
CA GLN A 130 7.84 -6.24 -2.98
C GLN A 130 6.93 -7.25 -3.67
N ALA A 131 5.68 -6.89 -3.99
CA ALA A 131 4.73 -7.77 -4.68
C ALA A 131 5.22 -8.20 -6.08
N LEU A 132 5.93 -7.33 -6.80
CA LEU A 132 6.57 -7.68 -8.07
C LEU A 132 7.73 -8.68 -7.90
N ARG A 133 8.35 -8.71 -6.72
CA ARG A 133 9.47 -9.59 -6.38
C ARG A 133 9.05 -10.80 -5.54
N THR A 134 7.80 -10.88 -5.09
CA THR A 134 7.31 -12.03 -4.32
C THR A 134 7.33 -13.28 -5.19
N ARG A 135 7.66 -14.39 -4.56
CA ARG A 135 7.73 -15.68 -5.25
C ARG A 135 6.32 -16.20 -5.56
N PRO A 136 6.16 -17.11 -6.55
CA PRO A 136 4.87 -17.73 -6.82
C PRO A 136 4.25 -18.32 -5.54
N PRO A 137 2.94 -18.19 -5.33
CA PRO A 137 2.28 -18.75 -4.16
C PRO A 137 2.44 -20.28 -4.13
N LYS A 138 2.41 -20.89 -2.94
CA LYS A 138 2.53 -22.34 -2.78
C LYS A 138 1.38 -23.08 -3.47
N THR A 139 1.68 -24.24 -4.06
CA THR A 139 0.66 -25.16 -4.60
C THR A 139 -0.39 -25.50 -3.53
N PRO A 140 -1.70 -25.34 -3.81
CA PRO A 140 -2.74 -25.68 -2.85
C PRO A 140 -2.84 -27.20 -2.66
N VAL A 141 -3.15 -27.63 -1.43
CA VAL A 141 -3.21 -29.05 -1.05
C VAL A 141 -4.32 -29.81 -1.79
N ARG A 142 -5.42 -29.14 -2.15
CA ARG A 142 -6.60 -29.74 -2.81
C ARG A 142 -6.73 -29.25 -4.24
N LEU A 143 -5.94 -29.81 -5.15
CA LEU A 143 -5.94 -29.44 -6.57
C LEU A 143 -7.31 -29.62 -7.24
N GLY A 144 -8.10 -30.63 -6.84
CA GLY A 144 -9.44 -30.88 -7.39
C GLY A 144 -10.48 -29.78 -7.11
N ARG A 145 -10.16 -28.77 -6.29
CA ARG A 145 -11.04 -27.59 -6.07
C ARG A 145 -10.75 -26.44 -7.03
N LEU A 146 -9.68 -26.51 -7.82
CA LEU A 146 -9.31 -25.47 -8.78
C LEU A 146 -10.16 -25.59 -10.04
N ALA A 147 -10.74 -24.47 -10.47
CA ALA A 147 -11.29 -24.36 -11.81
C ALA A 147 -10.15 -24.55 -12.83
N GLY A 148 -10.24 -25.59 -13.66
CA GLY A 148 -9.19 -25.95 -14.62
C GLY A 148 -8.20 -27.02 -14.16
N PHE A 149 -8.47 -27.74 -13.05
CA PHE A 149 -7.70 -28.95 -12.72
C PHE A 149 -7.82 -30.00 -13.83
N GLN A 150 -6.68 -30.50 -14.30
CA GLN A 150 -6.60 -31.60 -15.25
C GLN A 150 -5.55 -32.60 -14.76
N SER A 151 -5.89 -33.89 -14.85
CA SER A 151 -4.96 -34.99 -14.62
C SER A 151 -4.78 -35.75 -15.93
N VAL A 152 -3.53 -35.86 -16.38
CA VAL A 152 -3.18 -36.61 -17.60
C VAL A 152 -2.31 -37.79 -17.18
N PRO A 153 -2.71 -39.04 -17.47
CA PRO A 153 -1.84 -40.19 -17.25
C PRO A 153 -0.61 -40.10 -18.17
N VAL A 154 0.56 -40.39 -17.65
CA VAL A 154 1.82 -40.35 -18.41
C VAL A 154 2.38 -41.77 -18.48
N ASP A 155 2.60 -42.27 -19.69
CA ASP A 155 3.24 -43.57 -19.89
C ASP A 155 4.70 -43.53 -19.46
N ALA A 156 5.12 -44.50 -18.66
CA ALA A 156 6.48 -44.61 -18.12
C ALA A 156 7.56 -44.63 -19.23
N THR A 157 7.23 -45.17 -20.41
CA THR A 157 8.13 -45.26 -21.57
C THR A 157 8.36 -43.91 -22.26
N SER A 158 7.44 -42.95 -22.13
CA SER A 158 7.52 -41.63 -22.76
C SER A 158 8.43 -40.65 -22.00
N VAL A 159 8.67 -40.91 -20.72
CA VAL A 159 9.61 -40.18 -19.88
C VAL A 159 10.97 -40.80 -20.08
N GLY A 160 11.59 -40.51 -21.22
CA GLY A 160 12.82 -41.15 -21.68
C GLY A 160 13.82 -41.43 -20.56
N THR A 161 14.31 -42.68 -20.52
CA THR A 161 15.39 -43.19 -19.68
C THR A 161 16.69 -42.44 -19.98
N ALA A 162 16.80 -41.19 -19.52
CA ALA A 162 18.10 -40.61 -19.24
C ALA A 162 18.70 -41.43 -18.10
N ALA A 163 19.87 -42.01 -18.35
CA ALA A 163 20.51 -43.07 -17.58
C ALA A 163 20.86 -42.74 -16.10
N ASN A 164 20.26 -41.72 -15.48
CA ASN A 164 20.54 -41.27 -14.11
C ASN A 164 19.29 -40.86 -13.30
N GLY A 165 18.05 -41.25 -13.69
CA GLY A 165 16.82 -40.73 -13.05
C GLY A 165 15.63 -41.69 -12.90
N ALA A 166 15.82 -42.99 -13.12
CA ALA A 166 14.82 -44.01 -12.80
C ALA A 166 15.05 -44.52 -11.37
N ASP A 167 13.97 -44.76 -10.63
CA ASP A 167 14.07 -45.43 -9.33
C ASP A 167 14.56 -46.87 -9.55
N VAL A 168 15.70 -47.21 -8.96
CA VAL A 168 16.43 -48.49 -9.18
C VAL A 168 15.56 -49.70 -8.78
N ALA A 169 14.57 -49.50 -7.91
CA ALA A 169 13.66 -50.55 -7.44
C ALA A 169 12.44 -50.80 -8.34
N THR A 170 11.96 -49.79 -9.09
CA THR A 170 10.67 -49.86 -9.80
C THR A 170 10.76 -49.60 -11.31
N GLY A 171 11.87 -49.04 -11.80
CA GLY A 171 12.04 -48.69 -13.21
C GLY A 171 11.14 -47.55 -13.70
N LEU A 172 10.36 -46.94 -12.80
CA LEU A 172 9.54 -45.77 -13.10
C LEU A 172 10.35 -44.47 -12.98
N PRO A 173 9.99 -43.42 -13.73
CA PRO A 173 10.59 -42.09 -13.57
C PRO A 173 10.30 -41.56 -12.17
N THR A 174 11.36 -41.20 -11.42
CA THR A 174 11.24 -40.66 -10.06
C THR A 174 10.45 -39.34 -10.07
N VAL A 175 9.65 -39.08 -9.05
CA VAL A 175 8.89 -37.81 -8.87
C VAL A 175 9.82 -36.59 -9.03
N ASP A 176 11.04 -36.67 -8.52
CA ASP A 176 12.08 -35.64 -8.67
C ASP A 176 12.41 -35.31 -10.14
N HIS A 177 12.51 -36.34 -10.99
CA HIS A 177 12.82 -36.17 -12.41
C HIS A 177 11.66 -35.51 -13.14
N ALA A 178 10.42 -35.93 -12.85
CA ALA A 178 9.21 -35.33 -13.40
C ALA A 178 9.09 -33.83 -13.03
N VAL A 179 9.32 -33.48 -11.76
CA VAL A 179 9.30 -32.08 -11.28
C VAL A 179 10.40 -31.26 -11.95
N THR A 180 11.61 -31.80 -12.09
CA THR A 180 12.74 -31.12 -12.72
C THR A 180 12.48 -30.83 -14.20
N ARG A 181 11.92 -31.81 -14.94
CA ARG A 181 11.51 -31.64 -16.34
C ARG A 181 10.41 -30.59 -16.48
N ALA A 182 9.38 -30.64 -15.63
CA ALA A 182 8.30 -29.65 -15.62
C ALA A 182 8.85 -28.24 -15.38
N MET A 183 9.76 -28.05 -14.41
CA MET A 183 10.43 -26.77 -14.17
C MET A 183 11.21 -26.28 -15.39
N ALA A 184 11.93 -27.15 -16.10
CA ALA A 184 12.69 -26.78 -17.29
C ALA A 184 11.77 -26.29 -18.43
N ILE A 185 10.66 -27.00 -18.66
CA ILE A 185 9.65 -26.61 -19.66
C ILE A 185 9.04 -25.24 -19.31
N LEU A 186 8.64 -25.06 -18.05
CA LEU A 186 8.02 -23.82 -17.57
C LEU A 186 8.98 -22.62 -17.60
N LYS A 187 10.27 -22.81 -17.26
CA LYS A 187 11.29 -21.77 -17.41
C LYS A 187 11.47 -21.38 -18.88
N ARG A 188 11.50 -22.36 -19.80
CA ARG A 188 11.65 -22.12 -21.24
C ARG A 188 10.46 -21.35 -21.82
N SER A 189 9.25 -21.56 -21.30
CA SER A 189 8.05 -20.81 -21.70
C SER A 189 7.90 -19.44 -21.01
N GLY A 190 8.92 -18.97 -20.27
CA GLY A 190 8.95 -17.63 -19.68
C GLY A 190 8.24 -17.50 -18.34
N TYR A 191 7.97 -18.62 -17.65
CA TYR A 191 7.39 -18.60 -16.31
C TYR A 191 8.50 -18.49 -15.24
N ARG A 192 8.22 -17.73 -14.18
CA ARG A 192 8.95 -17.84 -12.91
C ARG A 192 8.46 -19.09 -12.19
N VAL A 193 9.37 -20.01 -11.90
CA VAL A 193 9.05 -21.29 -11.25
C VAL A 193 9.63 -21.35 -9.84
N GLU A 194 8.89 -21.98 -8.94
CA GLU A 194 9.36 -22.36 -7.61
C GLU A 194 8.94 -23.79 -7.29
N ARG A 195 9.85 -24.55 -6.66
CA ARG A 195 9.63 -25.94 -6.29
C ARG A 195 9.16 -26.01 -4.83
N PHE A 196 8.10 -26.77 -4.59
CA PHE A 196 7.56 -27.08 -3.27
C PHE A 196 7.46 -28.59 -3.12
N GLY A 197 8.55 -29.23 -2.66
CA GLY A 197 8.61 -30.68 -2.48
C GLY A 197 8.44 -31.44 -3.80
N ASP A 198 7.31 -32.13 -3.91
CA ASP A 198 6.83 -32.92 -5.06
C ASP A 198 6.02 -32.11 -6.08
N SER A 199 5.83 -30.81 -5.85
CA SER A 199 5.10 -29.93 -6.76
C SER A 199 5.94 -28.75 -7.27
N VAL A 200 5.57 -28.21 -8.42
CA VAL A 200 6.12 -26.97 -8.98
C VAL A 200 4.99 -25.97 -9.17
N THR A 201 5.20 -24.73 -8.71
CA THR A 201 4.32 -23.61 -9.04
C THR A 201 5.00 -22.68 -10.03
N ALA A 202 4.23 -22.11 -10.95
CA ALA A 202 4.73 -21.25 -11.98
C ALA A 202 3.79 -20.06 -12.21
N HIS A 203 4.36 -18.86 -12.35
CA HIS A 203 3.63 -17.65 -12.71
C HIS A 203 4.31 -16.96 -13.90
N ARG A 204 3.53 -16.52 -14.89
CA ARG A 204 4.03 -15.85 -16.08
C ARG A 204 4.34 -14.39 -15.75
N VAL A 205 5.56 -13.93 -16.05
CA VAL A 205 6.02 -12.58 -15.65
C VAL A 205 5.39 -11.47 -16.49
N THR A 206 5.03 -11.78 -17.73
CA THR A 206 4.45 -10.81 -18.68
C THR A 206 3.65 -11.56 -19.76
N PRO A 207 2.47 -11.09 -20.19
CA PRO A 207 1.90 -11.50 -21.47
C PRO A 207 2.85 -11.04 -22.57
N ARG A 208 3.16 -11.92 -23.52
CA ARG A 208 3.61 -11.48 -24.85
C ARG A 208 2.33 -11.34 -25.65
N ASP A 209 2.05 -10.12 -26.10
CA ASP A 209 1.07 -9.84 -27.14
C ASP A 209 1.53 -10.47 -28.46
#